data_AF-A0A399NV59-F1
#
_entry.id   AF-A0A399NV59-F1
#
_cell.length_a   1.000
_cell.length_b   1.000
_cell.length_c   1.000
_cell.angle_alpha   90.00
_cell.angle_beta   90.00
_cell.angle_gamma   90.00
#
_symmetry.space_group_name_H-M   'P 1'
#
loop_
_entity.id
_entity.type
_entity.pdbx_description
1 polymer ?
#
loop_
_entity_poly.entity_id
_entity_poly.type
_entity_poly.pdbx_seq_one_letter_code
_entity_poly.pdbx_strand_id
1 'polypeptide(L)'
;MYPLLFRTVLSRMDPEDAHHLASTAIALLPSSGFGWIARRLTAPDPSLAVDALGLRFPSPFGVAAGFDKDAQAVLGLGQLGFGHVEVGTVTAEAQPGNPRPRLFRLIEDRAVINRMGFNNGGAAALAERLRRLRSRRDRPVIGVNIGKTRAVAVDDAVADYVRSTRLVAPVADYLAVNVSSPNTQGLRGLQEIELLRPLLTSIRDAADGVPVLVKIAPDL
;
A
#
# COMPACT_ATOMS: atom_id res chain seq x y z
N MET A 1 -19.46 9.77 -17.17
CA MET A 1 -18.56 10.83 -16.65
C MET A 1 -17.09 10.39 -16.62
N TYR A 2 -16.71 9.37 -15.84
CA TYR A 2 -15.31 8.92 -15.72
C TYR A 2 -14.62 8.51 -17.04
N PRO A 3 -15.25 7.73 -17.96
CA PRO A 3 -14.60 7.35 -19.22
C PRO A 3 -14.21 8.55 -20.09
N LEU A 4 -15.01 9.61 -20.07
CA LEU A 4 -14.71 10.84 -20.80
C LEU A 4 -13.50 11.54 -20.18
N LEU A 5 -13.51 11.78 -18.86
CA LEU A 5 -12.40 12.37 -18.13
C LEU A 5 -11.08 11.61 -18.36
N PHE A 6 -11.14 10.28 -18.30
CA PHE A 6 -9.97 9.44 -18.55
C PHE A 6 -9.45 9.63 -19.98
N ARG A 7 -10.32 9.55 -20.98
CA ARG A 7 -9.94 9.63 -22.41
C ARG A 7 -9.46 11.02 -22.83
N THR A 8 -9.99 12.09 -22.26
CA THR A 8 -9.68 13.46 -22.70
C THR A 8 -8.59 14.13 -21.87
N VAL A 9 -8.44 13.74 -20.60
CA VAL A 9 -7.49 14.36 -19.65
C VAL A 9 -6.45 13.36 -19.18
N LEU A 10 -6.83 12.36 -18.37
CA LEU A 10 -5.86 11.54 -17.64
C LEU A 10 -4.94 10.72 -18.55
N SER A 11 -5.46 10.21 -19.66
CA SER A 11 -4.70 9.44 -20.65
C SER A 11 -3.69 10.27 -21.45
N ARG A 12 -3.81 11.60 -21.43
CA ARG A 12 -2.90 12.53 -22.11
C ARG A 12 -1.82 13.12 -21.19
N MET A 13 -1.81 12.72 -19.92
CA MET A 13 -0.82 13.14 -18.93
C MET A 13 0.25 12.05 -18.75
N ASP A 14 1.45 12.46 -18.31
CA ASP A 14 2.43 11.52 -17.77
C ASP A 14 1.74 10.64 -16.70
N PRO A 15 1.92 9.30 -16.73
CA PRO A 15 1.21 8.42 -15.82
C PRO A 15 1.46 8.69 -14.34
N GLU A 16 2.68 9.10 -13.97
CA GLU A 16 3.05 9.36 -12.59
C GLU A 16 2.51 10.73 -12.14
N ASP A 17 2.50 11.75 -13.00
CA ASP A 17 1.87 13.05 -12.69
C ASP A 17 0.35 12.90 -12.51
N ALA A 18 -0.31 12.14 -13.37
CA ALA A 18 -1.73 11.83 -13.24
C ALA A 18 -2.05 11.04 -11.97
N HIS A 19 -1.16 10.13 -11.55
CA HIS A 19 -1.28 9.42 -10.28
C HIS A 19 -1.19 10.40 -9.10
N HIS A 20 -0.21 11.32 -9.10
CA HIS A 20 -0.08 12.33 -8.07
C HIS A 20 -1.32 13.24 -8.00
N LEU A 21 -1.81 13.72 -9.14
CA LEU A 21 -3.03 14.53 -9.21
C LEU A 21 -4.24 13.80 -8.60
N ALA A 22 -4.46 12.54 -9.00
CA ALA A 22 -5.56 11.73 -8.48
C ALA A 22 -5.41 11.48 -6.98
N SER A 23 -4.21 11.13 -6.52
CA SER A 23 -3.91 10.88 -5.11
C SER A 23 -4.17 12.13 -4.25
N THR A 24 -3.73 13.31 -4.71
CA THR A 24 -4.01 14.59 -4.04
C THR A 24 -5.50 14.90 -3.99
N ALA A 25 -6.23 14.72 -5.11
CA ALA A 25 -7.68 14.95 -5.13
C ALA A 25 -8.41 14.04 -4.13
N ILE A 26 -8.02 12.76 -4.05
CA ILE A 26 -8.58 11.80 -3.09
C ILE A 26 -8.20 12.17 -1.66
N ALA A 27 -6.96 12.57 -1.40
CA ALA A 27 -6.49 12.99 -0.08
C ALA A 27 -7.23 14.23 0.45
N LEU A 28 -7.69 15.13 -0.43
CA LEU A 28 -8.48 16.31 -0.08
C LEU A 28 -9.98 16.04 0.08
N LEU A 29 -10.48 14.89 -0.39
CA LEU A 29 -11.90 14.54 -0.32
C LEU A 29 -12.49 14.65 1.11
N PRO A 30 -11.82 14.18 2.18
CA PRO A 30 -12.34 14.28 3.53
C PRO A 30 -12.53 15.70 4.05
N SER A 31 -11.69 16.66 3.61
CA SER A 31 -11.75 18.07 4.02
C SER A 31 -12.55 18.95 3.06
N SER A 32 -12.89 18.45 1.86
CA SER A 32 -13.62 19.19 0.83
C SER A 32 -15.09 19.52 1.15
N GLY A 33 -15.66 18.92 2.20
CA GLY A 33 -17.10 18.99 2.49
C GLY A 33 -17.97 18.04 1.66
N PHE A 34 -17.42 17.44 0.60
CA PHE A 34 -18.13 16.46 -0.25
C PHE A 34 -17.86 15.00 0.13
N GLY A 35 -16.93 14.72 1.03
CA GLY A 35 -16.55 13.36 1.42
C GLY A 35 -17.71 12.53 2.01
N TRP A 36 -18.68 13.18 2.68
CA TRP A 36 -19.87 12.48 3.18
C TRP A 36 -20.81 12.05 2.06
N ILE A 37 -20.93 12.85 0.99
CA ILE A 37 -21.73 12.53 -0.19
C ILE A 37 -21.10 11.35 -0.91
N ALA A 38 -19.79 11.41 -1.16
CA ALA A 38 -19.05 10.31 -1.76
C ALA A 38 -19.29 9.02 -0.98
N ARG A 39 -19.06 9.05 0.34
CA ARG A 39 -19.29 7.89 1.21
C ARG A 39 -20.72 7.37 1.15
N ARG A 40 -21.73 8.24 1.10
CA ARG A 40 -23.13 7.81 1.02
C ARG A 40 -23.45 7.13 -0.31
N LEU A 41 -22.84 7.57 -1.39
CA LEU A 41 -23.05 7.02 -2.74
C LEU A 41 -22.25 5.73 -2.98
N THR A 42 -21.11 5.57 -2.31
CA THR A 42 -20.18 4.46 -2.56
C THR A 42 -20.04 3.50 -1.38
N ALA A 43 -20.77 3.70 -0.29
CA ALA A 43 -20.71 2.81 0.87
C ALA A 43 -21.02 1.36 0.43
N PRO A 44 -20.22 0.37 0.86
CA PRO A 44 -20.51 -1.02 0.55
C PRO A 44 -21.82 -1.44 1.23
N ASP A 45 -22.57 -2.32 0.57
CA ASP A 45 -23.73 -2.96 1.19
C ASP A 45 -23.29 -3.78 2.41
N PRO A 46 -23.98 -3.68 3.57
CA PRO A 46 -23.65 -4.48 4.76
C PRO A 46 -23.56 -6.00 4.50
N SER A 47 -24.27 -6.51 3.48
CA SER A 47 -24.21 -7.93 3.09
C SER A 47 -22.84 -8.35 2.52
N LEU A 48 -22.00 -7.39 2.09
CA LEU A 48 -20.66 -7.65 1.57
C LEU A 48 -19.61 -7.78 2.67
N ALA A 49 -19.95 -7.56 3.93
CA ALA A 49 -18.96 -7.57 4.99
C ALA A 49 -18.43 -9.00 5.28
N VAL A 50 -17.11 -9.10 5.45
CA VAL A 50 -16.37 -10.37 5.57
C VAL A 50 -15.53 -10.37 6.85
N ASP A 51 -15.49 -11.50 7.54
CA ASP A 51 -14.52 -11.73 8.63
C ASP A 51 -13.31 -12.48 8.09
N ALA A 52 -12.13 -11.89 8.23
CA ALA A 52 -10.86 -12.46 7.82
C ALA A 52 -9.73 -11.94 8.71
N LEU A 53 -8.69 -12.74 8.95
CA LEU A 53 -7.52 -12.32 9.74
C LEU A 53 -7.86 -11.85 11.18
N GLY A 54 -9.00 -12.29 11.74
CA GLY A 54 -9.51 -11.78 13.03
C GLY A 54 -10.07 -10.35 12.97
N LEU A 55 -10.30 -9.82 11.77
CA LEU A 55 -10.83 -8.49 11.50
C LEU A 55 -12.16 -8.58 10.74
N ARG A 56 -13.03 -7.58 10.95
CA ARG A 56 -14.25 -7.39 10.16
C ARG A 56 -14.00 -6.36 9.06
N PHE A 57 -14.02 -6.81 7.81
CA PHE A 57 -13.91 -5.96 6.62
C PHE A 57 -15.31 -5.53 6.16
N PRO A 58 -15.58 -4.23 5.91
CA PRO A 58 -16.88 -3.77 5.42
C PRO A 58 -17.25 -4.30 4.02
N SER A 59 -16.25 -4.69 3.23
CA SER A 59 -16.41 -5.26 1.89
C SER A 59 -15.16 -6.09 1.55
N PRO A 60 -15.23 -7.05 0.61
CA PRO A 60 -14.06 -7.78 0.15
C PRO A 60 -13.14 -6.93 -0.75
N PHE A 61 -13.58 -5.74 -1.16
CA PHE A 61 -12.83 -4.87 -2.07
C PHE A 61 -11.92 -3.91 -1.30
N GLY A 62 -10.71 -3.70 -1.82
CA GLY A 62 -9.78 -2.71 -1.30
C GLY A 62 -8.78 -2.23 -2.32
N VAL A 63 -7.97 -1.28 -1.88
CA VAL A 63 -6.88 -0.73 -2.68
C VAL A 63 -5.59 -1.44 -2.33
N ALA A 64 -4.94 -2.02 -3.33
CA ALA A 64 -3.67 -2.70 -3.17
C ALA A 64 -2.51 -1.73 -2.92
N ALA A 65 -1.43 -2.22 -2.30
CA ALA A 65 -0.20 -1.45 -2.15
C ALA A 65 0.36 -0.96 -3.49
N GLY A 66 1.03 0.18 -3.42
CA GLY A 66 1.60 0.88 -4.56
C GLY A 66 0.81 2.12 -4.96
N PHE A 67 -0.49 2.20 -4.60
CA PHE A 67 -1.29 3.41 -4.81
C PHE A 67 -1.00 4.48 -3.76
N ASP A 68 -1.26 4.19 -2.47
CA ASP A 68 -1.00 5.13 -1.37
C ASP A 68 0.22 4.68 -0.55
N LYS A 69 1.42 5.00 -1.06
CA LYS A 69 2.68 4.54 -0.44
C LYS A 69 2.96 5.17 0.93
N ASP A 70 2.41 6.36 1.17
CA ASP A 70 2.75 7.23 2.29
C ASP A 70 1.54 7.55 3.20
N ALA A 71 0.44 6.80 3.06
CA ALA A 71 -0.81 6.97 3.80
C ALA A 71 -1.41 8.40 3.72
N GLN A 72 -1.35 9.02 2.55
CA GLN A 72 -1.89 10.35 2.30
C GLN A 72 -3.40 10.34 2.00
N ALA A 73 -3.89 9.27 1.38
CA ALA A 73 -5.21 9.20 0.78
C ALA A 73 -6.15 8.20 1.47
N VAL A 74 -5.70 7.51 2.52
CA VAL A 74 -6.44 6.45 3.25
C VAL A 74 -7.91 6.81 3.52
N LEU A 75 -8.19 7.98 4.11
CA LEU A 75 -9.56 8.38 4.44
C LEU A 75 -10.39 8.66 3.18
N GLY A 76 -9.80 9.30 2.18
CA GLY A 76 -10.46 9.57 0.90
C GLY A 76 -10.80 8.27 0.16
N LEU A 77 -9.87 7.32 0.14
CA LEU A 77 -10.11 5.99 -0.43
C LEU A 77 -11.23 5.24 0.32
N GLY A 78 -11.25 5.30 1.65
CA GLY A 78 -12.38 4.77 2.42
C GLY A 78 -13.71 5.44 2.09
N GLN A 79 -13.70 6.77 1.90
CA GLN A 79 -14.89 7.52 1.45
C GLN A 79 -15.32 7.20 0.01
N LEU A 80 -14.45 6.61 -0.80
CA LEU A 80 -14.79 6.10 -2.14
C LEU A 80 -15.30 4.65 -2.10
N GLY A 81 -15.52 4.06 -0.93
CA GLY A 81 -16.18 2.77 -0.75
C GLY A 81 -15.26 1.58 -0.50
N PHE A 82 -13.94 1.76 -0.50
CA PHE A 82 -13.01 0.67 -0.24
C PHE A 82 -13.07 0.24 1.24
N GLY A 83 -13.35 -1.05 1.48
CA GLY A 83 -13.41 -1.61 2.83
C GLY A 83 -12.03 -1.71 3.51
N HIS A 84 -10.97 -1.79 2.71
CA HIS A 84 -9.59 -1.74 3.20
C HIS A 84 -8.66 -1.02 2.22
N VAL A 85 -7.57 -0.47 2.78
CA VAL A 85 -6.50 0.19 2.04
C VAL A 85 -5.17 -0.41 2.50
N GLU A 86 -4.45 -1.05 1.59
CA GLU A 86 -3.07 -1.49 1.82
C GLU A 86 -2.12 -0.36 1.42
N VAL A 87 -1.51 0.31 2.41
CA VAL A 87 -0.52 1.37 2.18
C VAL A 87 0.88 0.78 1.98
N GLY A 88 1.80 1.58 1.45
CA GLY A 88 3.16 1.15 1.11
C GLY A 88 3.27 0.71 -0.36
N THR A 89 4.30 -0.02 -0.79
CA THR A 89 5.36 -0.62 0.04
C THR A 89 6.24 0.43 0.71
N VAL A 90 6.36 0.34 2.04
CA VAL A 90 7.25 1.18 2.85
C VAL A 90 8.52 0.41 3.20
N THR A 91 9.64 1.12 3.27
CA THR A 91 10.95 0.59 3.69
C THR A 91 11.35 1.18 5.03
N ALA A 92 12.34 0.58 5.72
CA ALA A 92 12.75 1.10 7.02
C ALA A 92 13.25 2.55 6.91
N GLU A 93 14.04 2.82 5.88
CA GLU A 93 14.52 4.15 5.52
C GLU A 93 13.76 4.74 4.32
N ALA A 94 13.69 6.06 4.24
CA ALA A 94 13.14 6.75 3.08
C ALA A 94 14.02 6.55 1.85
N GLN A 95 13.42 6.48 0.67
CA GLN A 95 14.16 6.37 -0.59
C GLN A 95 13.37 6.94 -1.78
N PRO A 96 14.06 7.54 -2.78
CA PRO A 96 13.41 8.21 -3.91
C PRO A 96 12.87 7.25 -4.99
N GLY A 97 13.27 5.97 -4.96
CA GLY A 97 13.00 4.97 -5.98
C GLY A 97 13.92 5.09 -7.21
N ASN A 98 13.54 4.47 -8.31
CA ASN A 98 14.29 4.53 -9.59
C ASN A 98 14.10 5.89 -10.29
N PRO A 99 15.02 6.30 -11.20
CA PRO A 99 14.84 7.49 -12.02
C PRO A 99 13.57 7.46 -12.90
N ARG A 100 12.98 8.62 -13.18
CA ARG A 100 11.85 8.78 -14.12
C ARG A 100 12.37 8.74 -15.59
N PRO A 101 11.57 8.32 -16.58
CA PRO A 101 10.21 7.77 -16.46
C PRO A 101 10.20 6.32 -15.99
N ARG A 102 9.22 5.99 -15.14
CA ARG A 102 9.16 4.71 -14.42
C ARG A 102 7.75 4.12 -14.29
N LEU A 103 6.76 4.76 -14.90
CA LEU A 103 5.38 4.31 -14.97
C LEU A 103 4.86 4.49 -16.40
N PHE A 104 4.31 3.43 -16.97
CA PHE A 104 3.87 3.37 -18.36
C PHE A 104 2.48 2.77 -18.43
N ARG A 105 1.65 3.26 -19.35
CA ARG A 105 0.30 2.74 -19.58
C ARG A 105 0.23 2.09 -20.94
N LEU A 106 -0.41 0.92 -20.98
CA LEU A 106 -0.83 0.25 -22.19
C LEU A 106 -2.35 0.30 -22.18
N ILE A 107 -2.90 1.36 -22.78
CA ILE A 107 -4.32 1.72 -22.61
C ILE A 107 -5.23 0.68 -23.24
N GLU A 108 -4.87 0.19 -24.43
CA GLU A 108 -5.63 -0.83 -25.16
C GLU A 108 -5.70 -2.15 -24.37
N ASP A 109 -4.58 -2.53 -23.75
CA ASP A 109 -4.47 -3.74 -22.91
C ASP A 109 -5.04 -3.57 -21.50
N ARG A 110 -5.48 -2.35 -21.13
CA ARG A 110 -5.85 -1.98 -19.76
C ARG A 110 -4.75 -2.33 -18.75
N ALA A 111 -3.49 -2.18 -19.16
CA ALA A 111 -2.33 -2.60 -18.39
C ALA A 111 -1.40 -1.44 -18.02
N VAL A 112 -0.55 -1.70 -17.03
CA VAL A 112 0.46 -0.77 -16.53
C VAL A 112 1.78 -1.51 -16.35
N ILE A 113 2.87 -0.91 -16.80
CA ILE A 113 4.23 -1.35 -16.49
C ILE A 113 4.85 -0.32 -15.55
N ASN A 114 5.45 -0.77 -14.45
CA ASN A 114 6.13 0.13 -13.53
C ASN A 114 7.46 -0.43 -13.06
N ARG A 115 8.40 0.49 -12.87
CA ARG A 115 9.73 0.23 -12.30
C ARG A 115 10.02 1.22 -11.18
N MET A 116 9.09 1.38 -10.23
CA MET A 116 9.17 2.45 -9.23
C MET A 116 10.34 2.28 -8.25
N GLY A 117 10.66 1.04 -7.84
CA GLY A 117 11.75 0.75 -6.90
C GLY A 117 11.48 1.23 -5.47
N PHE A 118 10.26 1.04 -4.97
CA PHE A 118 9.82 1.42 -3.61
C PHE A 118 10.11 2.88 -3.23
N ASN A 119 9.70 3.87 -4.03
CA ASN A 119 9.77 5.27 -3.60
C ASN A 119 8.79 5.54 -2.43
N ASN A 120 9.29 5.95 -1.27
CA ASN A 120 8.49 6.17 -0.06
C ASN A 120 9.21 7.07 0.96
N GLY A 121 8.45 7.65 1.90
CA GLY A 121 8.96 8.51 2.97
C GLY A 121 9.52 7.80 4.21
N GLY A 122 9.62 6.47 4.20
CA GLY A 122 10.15 5.66 5.31
C GLY A 122 9.11 5.26 6.36
N ALA A 123 9.37 4.15 7.05
CA ALA A 123 8.43 3.52 7.99
C ALA A 123 8.08 4.42 9.19
N ALA A 124 9.03 5.22 9.68
CA ALA A 124 8.79 6.14 10.80
C ALA A 124 7.78 7.24 10.43
N ALA A 125 7.92 7.85 9.24
CA ALA A 125 7.01 8.89 8.76
C ALA A 125 5.63 8.32 8.45
N LEU A 126 5.57 7.12 7.85
CA LEU A 126 4.30 6.42 7.64
C LEU A 126 3.59 6.15 8.97
N ALA A 127 4.30 5.59 9.95
CA ALA A 127 3.73 5.25 11.25
C ALA A 127 3.11 6.48 11.94
N GLU A 128 3.80 7.62 11.89
CA GLU A 128 3.30 8.87 12.47
C GLU A 128 2.00 9.35 11.82
N ARG A 129 1.85 9.22 10.50
CA ARG A 129 0.60 9.54 9.81
C ARG A 129 -0.51 8.58 10.20
N LEU A 130 -0.21 7.28 10.27
CA LEU A 130 -1.19 6.26 10.65
C LEU A 130 -1.67 6.42 12.11
N ARG A 131 -0.80 6.82 13.04
CA ARG A 131 -1.20 7.12 14.44
C ARG A 131 -2.36 8.12 14.49
N ARG A 132 -2.32 9.16 13.67
CA ARG A 132 -3.38 10.19 13.59
C ARG A 132 -4.67 9.64 13.01
N LEU A 133 -4.60 8.61 12.17
CA LEU A 133 -5.79 7.96 11.61
C LEU A 133 -6.44 7.00 12.60
N ARG A 134 -5.71 6.42 13.56
CA ARG A 134 -6.25 5.44 14.52
C ARG A 134 -7.41 5.96 15.35
N SER A 135 -7.46 7.27 15.63
CA SER A 135 -8.57 7.90 16.38
C SER A 135 -9.85 8.10 15.55
N ARG A 136 -9.80 7.88 14.23
CA ARG A 136 -10.94 8.06 13.33
C ARG A 136 -11.80 6.80 13.32
N ARG A 137 -13.07 6.92 13.73
CA ARG A 137 -14.04 5.80 13.71
C ARG A 137 -14.41 5.32 12.30
N ASP A 138 -14.34 6.22 11.32
CA ASP A 138 -14.82 5.99 9.96
C ASP A 138 -13.71 5.66 8.96
N ARG A 139 -12.56 5.19 9.44
CA ARG A 139 -11.46 4.77 8.57
C ARG A 139 -11.72 3.36 8.01
N PRO A 140 -11.19 3.03 6.81
CA PRO A 140 -11.15 1.65 6.35
C PRO A 140 -10.18 0.81 7.20
N VAL A 141 -10.20 -0.51 7.02
CA VAL A 141 -9.13 -1.39 7.53
C VAL A 141 -7.82 -1.01 6.83
N ILE A 142 -6.73 -0.90 7.57
CA ILE A 142 -5.43 -0.45 7.07
C ILE A 142 -4.43 -1.59 7.11
N GLY A 143 -4.04 -2.06 5.93
CA GLY A 143 -2.87 -2.93 5.76
C GLY A 143 -1.61 -2.11 5.57
N VAL A 144 -0.48 -2.56 6.11
CA VAL A 144 0.83 -1.97 5.81
C VAL A 144 1.70 -2.96 5.08
N ASN A 145 2.00 -2.64 3.82
CA ASN A 145 2.91 -3.40 2.99
C ASN A 145 4.36 -2.96 3.26
N ILE A 146 5.21 -3.89 3.71
CA ILE A 146 6.61 -3.63 4.05
C ILE A 146 7.55 -4.29 3.04
N GLY A 147 8.67 -3.64 2.76
CA GLY A 147 9.70 -4.10 1.83
C GLY A 147 11.10 -3.77 2.29
N LYS A 148 12.11 -4.37 1.65
CA LYS A 148 13.52 -4.12 1.92
C LYS A 148 13.97 -2.74 1.41
N THR A 149 14.63 -1.97 2.26
CA THR A 149 15.39 -0.76 1.88
C THR A 149 16.40 -1.09 0.79
N ARG A 150 16.52 -0.23 -0.23
CA ARG A 150 17.37 -0.48 -1.41
C ARG A 150 18.84 -0.65 -1.03
N ALA A 151 19.36 0.25 -0.20
CA ALA A 151 20.78 0.31 0.16
C ALA A 151 21.23 -0.84 1.08
N VAL A 152 20.30 -1.56 1.70
CA VAL A 152 20.58 -2.66 2.62
C VAL A 152 20.95 -3.92 1.82
N ALA A 153 21.99 -4.64 2.24
CA ALA A 153 22.36 -5.91 1.62
C ALA A 153 21.27 -6.98 1.82
N VAL A 154 21.29 -8.06 1.04
CA VAL A 154 20.31 -9.15 1.21
C VAL A 154 20.49 -9.84 2.56
N ASP A 155 21.72 -10.01 3.01
CA ASP A 155 22.04 -10.64 4.31
C ASP A 155 21.49 -9.85 5.50
N ASP A 156 21.36 -8.53 5.36
CA ASP A 156 20.80 -7.62 6.36
C ASP A 156 19.28 -7.42 6.21
N ALA A 157 18.64 -8.08 5.23
CA ALA A 157 17.23 -7.86 4.94
C ALA A 157 16.33 -8.16 6.14
N VAL A 158 16.63 -9.21 6.91
CA VAL A 158 15.83 -9.59 8.09
C VAL A 158 15.77 -8.44 9.09
N ALA A 159 16.91 -7.84 9.41
CA ALA A 159 16.98 -6.72 10.35
C ALA A 159 16.19 -5.49 9.85
N ASP A 160 16.25 -5.21 8.54
CA ASP A 160 15.52 -4.10 7.91
C ASP A 160 14.00 -4.30 7.90
N TYR A 161 13.53 -5.52 7.62
CA TYR A 161 12.12 -5.88 7.73
C TYR A 161 11.62 -5.82 9.17
N VAL A 162 12.40 -6.34 10.13
CA VAL A 162 12.06 -6.28 11.56
C VAL A 162 11.98 -4.83 12.03
N ARG A 163 12.90 -3.97 11.59
CA ARG A 163 12.86 -2.53 11.91
C ARG A 163 11.59 -1.87 11.37
N SER A 164 11.25 -2.12 10.11
CA SER A 164 10.00 -1.62 9.52
C SER A 164 8.78 -2.12 10.30
N THR A 165 8.75 -3.41 10.63
CA THR A 165 7.68 -4.08 11.37
C THR A 165 7.46 -3.43 12.73
N ARG A 166 8.50 -3.27 13.54
CA ARG A 166 8.41 -2.64 14.87
C ARG A 166 7.85 -1.22 14.83
N LEU A 167 8.13 -0.48 13.76
CA LEU A 167 7.63 0.88 13.60
C LEU A 167 6.14 0.93 13.22
N VAL A 168 5.68 0.01 12.36
CA VAL A 168 4.34 0.09 11.75
C VAL A 168 3.32 -0.87 12.35
N ALA A 169 3.74 -1.98 12.97
CA ALA A 169 2.83 -2.96 13.58
C ALA A 169 1.86 -2.33 14.59
N PRO A 170 2.29 -1.43 15.52
CA PRO A 170 1.37 -0.83 16.49
C PRO A 170 0.25 0.04 15.87
N VAL A 171 0.35 0.37 14.59
CA VAL A 171 -0.58 1.27 13.88
C VAL A 171 -1.23 0.62 12.66
N ALA A 172 -0.90 -0.63 12.36
CA ALA A 172 -1.48 -1.42 11.28
C ALA A 172 -2.62 -2.31 11.81
N ASP A 173 -3.59 -2.63 10.96
CA ASP A 173 -4.56 -3.71 11.26
C ASP A 173 -4.03 -5.06 10.78
N TYR A 174 -3.24 -5.09 9.69
CA TYR A 174 -2.46 -6.24 9.24
C TYR A 174 -1.19 -5.80 8.52
N LEU A 175 -0.23 -6.71 8.37
CA LEU A 175 1.01 -6.50 7.63
C LEU A 175 1.07 -7.38 6.38
N ALA A 176 1.63 -6.85 5.30
CA ALA A 176 1.95 -7.60 4.09
C ALA A 176 3.46 -7.53 3.79
N VAL A 177 4.15 -8.67 3.87
CA VAL A 177 5.58 -8.78 3.58
C VAL A 177 5.76 -8.92 2.07
N ASN A 178 6.40 -7.92 1.44
CA ASN A 178 6.63 -7.89 0.00
C ASN A 178 8.02 -8.38 -0.38
N VAL A 179 8.10 -9.67 -0.75
CA VAL A 179 9.31 -10.32 -1.29
C VAL A 179 9.25 -10.49 -2.83
N SER A 180 8.26 -9.89 -3.50
CA SER A 180 7.93 -10.19 -4.90
C SER A 180 8.28 -9.10 -5.91
N SER A 181 8.69 -7.90 -5.45
CA SER A 181 9.00 -6.78 -6.34
C SER A 181 10.13 -7.12 -7.33
N PRO A 182 9.88 -7.05 -8.65
CA PRO A 182 10.93 -7.21 -9.67
C PRO A 182 11.89 -6.02 -9.74
N ASN A 183 11.55 -4.92 -9.07
CA ASN A 183 12.22 -3.62 -9.21
C ASN A 183 13.31 -3.39 -8.16
N THR A 184 13.56 -4.36 -7.28
CA THR A 184 14.57 -4.33 -6.23
C THR A 184 15.52 -5.51 -6.43
N GLN A 185 16.78 -5.22 -6.71
CA GLN A 185 17.79 -6.23 -7.03
C GLN A 185 17.91 -7.28 -5.91
N GLY A 186 17.91 -8.56 -6.30
CA GLY A 186 18.05 -9.70 -5.38
C GLY A 186 16.83 -10.00 -4.50
N LEU A 187 15.77 -9.18 -4.53
CA LEU A 187 14.65 -9.34 -3.60
C LEU A 187 13.86 -10.63 -3.83
N ARG A 188 13.66 -11.01 -5.10
CA ARG A 188 12.93 -12.25 -5.45
C ARG A 188 13.63 -13.51 -4.93
N GLY A 189 14.95 -13.47 -4.74
CA GLY A 189 15.70 -14.58 -4.13
C GLY A 189 15.31 -14.84 -2.67
N LEU A 190 14.72 -13.86 -1.98
CA LEU A 190 14.16 -14.08 -0.62
C LEU A 190 12.91 -14.97 -0.62
N GLN A 191 12.36 -15.34 -1.79
CA GLN A 191 11.25 -16.29 -1.88
C GLN A 191 11.71 -17.74 -1.72
N GLU A 192 13.00 -18.03 -1.85
CA GLU A 192 13.55 -19.36 -1.56
C GLU A 192 13.28 -19.74 -0.10
N ILE A 193 12.86 -20.99 0.13
CA ILE A 193 12.31 -21.46 1.41
C ILE A 193 13.31 -21.23 2.57
N GLU A 194 14.59 -21.45 2.31
CA GLU A 194 15.70 -21.32 3.24
C GLU A 194 15.87 -19.88 3.76
N LEU A 195 15.58 -18.88 2.93
CA LEU A 195 15.66 -17.46 3.27
C LEU A 195 14.32 -16.92 3.79
N LEU A 196 13.21 -17.41 3.25
CA LEU A 196 11.87 -16.92 3.58
C LEU A 196 11.45 -17.32 5.00
N ARG A 197 11.72 -18.57 5.43
CA ARG A 197 11.27 -19.06 6.74
C ARG A 197 11.88 -18.27 7.91
N PRO A 198 13.21 -18.03 7.98
CA PRO A 198 13.79 -17.20 9.04
C PRO A 198 13.24 -15.77 9.01
N LEU A 199 13.13 -15.18 7.82
CA LEU A 199 12.61 -13.83 7.63
C LEU A 199 11.19 -13.68 8.21
N LEU A 200 10.27 -14.56 7.80
CA LEU A 200 8.88 -14.51 8.26
C LEU A 200 8.74 -14.82 9.75
N THR A 201 9.62 -15.66 10.31
CA THR A 201 9.63 -15.95 11.75
C THR A 201 9.97 -14.69 12.53
N SER A 202 11.06 -14.00 12.17
CA SER A 202 11.45 -12.75 12.82
C SER A 202 10.42 -11.63 12.65
N ILE A 203 9.77 -11.52 11.49
CA ILE A 203 8.70 -10.55 11.26
C ILE A 203 7.49 -10.87 12.13
N ARG A 204 7.04 -12.13 12.18
CA ARG A 204 5.88 -12.54 12.98
C ARG A 204 6.11 -12.25 14.47
N ASP A 205 7.30 -12.55 14.98
CA ASP A 205 7.64 -12.28 16.37
C ASP A 205 7.70 -10.76 16.65
N ALA A 206 8.17 -9.96 15.69
CA ALA A 206 8.19 -8.49 15.80
C ALA A 206 6.81 -7.83 15.60
N ALA A 207 5.85 -8.52 14.96
CA ALA A 207 4.51 -8.00 14.69
C ALA A 207 3.58 -8.05 15.90
N ASP A 208 3.95 -8.77 16.97
CA ASP A 208 3.27 -8.79 18.26
C ASP A 208 1.74 -9.04 18.14
N GLY A 209 1.38 -10.11 17.45
CA GLY A 209 -0.03 -10.53 17.27
C GLY A 209 -0.77 -9.86 16.12
N VAL A 210 -0.19 -8.85 15.46
CA VAL A 210 -0.76 -8.29 14.21
C VAL A 210 -0.68 -9.35 13.10
N PRO A 211 -1.78 -9.63 12.36
CA PRO A 211 -1.77 -10.60 11.26
C PRO A 211 -0.73 -10.27 10.20
N VAL A 212 0.06 -11.27 9.80
CA VAL A 212 1.13 -11.13 8.79
C VAL A 212 0.80 -11.98 7.56
N LEU A 213 0.79 -11.34 6.39
CA LEU A 213 0.62 -11.97 5.09
C LEU A 213 1.91 -11.87 4.28
N VAL A 214 2.04 -12.72 3.27
CA VAL A 214 3.15 -12.70 2.31
C VAL A 214 2.61 -12.42 0.92
N LYS A 215 3.21 -11.45 0.22
CA LYS A 215 2.86 -11.10 -1.16
C LYS A 215 3.88 -11.72 -2.11
N ILE A 216 3.49 -12.82 -2.75
CA ILE A 216 4.32 -13.60 -3.68
C ILE A 216 4.24 -13.08 -5.12
N ALA A 217 5.26 -13.40 -5.92
CA ALA A 217 5.25 -13.12 -7.35
C ALA A 217 4.34 -14.13 -8.08
N PRO A 218 3.74 -13.77 -9.22
CA PRO A 218 3.06 -14.74 -10.07
C PRO A 218 4.05 -15.64 -10.85
N ASP A 219 5.29 -15.18 -11.02
CA ASP A 219 6.36 -15.86 -11.76
C ASP A 219 7.23 -16.69 -10.78
N LEU A 220 6.68 -17.76 -10.23
CA LEU A 220 7.38 -18.72 -9.36
C LEU A 220 7.90 -19.92 -10.15
#